data_AF-A0AAU9T372-F1
#
_entry.id   AF-A0AAU9T372-F1
#
_cell.length_a   1.000
_cell.length_b   1.000
_cell.length_c   1.000
_cell.angle_alpha   90.00
_cell.angle_beta   90.00
_cell.angle_gamma   90.00
#
_symmetry.space_group_name_H-M   'P 1'
#
loop_
_entity.id
_entity.type
_entity.pdbx_description
1 polymer ?
#
loop_
_entity_poly.entity_id
_entity_poly.type
_entity_poly.pdbx_seq_one_letter_code
_entity_poly.pdbx_strand_id
1 'polypeptide(L)'
;MQSWWEAEPEASPTPGKVKAKKVVIMVDPLEAKRLVGKEMEEIKGRGKQQRRREIEAINGAWAIIGLLIGLVIEAQTGKGIVAQLAGYWSAVVHLFIPSTQNLPQLTKTPLIVLLSIHLFYSKALREALAQSESHDLHNTISPMRPIGTVQSCFSTRNGTPRQPLLVSLARACLIFNPALVPHASLEGLGE
;
A
#
# COMPACT_ATOMS: atom_id res chain seq x y z
N MET A 1 -67.05 -8.12 33.71
CA MET A 1 -66.55 -9.11 34.67
C MET A 1 -65.13 -9.46 34.30
N GLN A 2 -64.17 -9.12 35.19
CA GLN A 2 -62.82 -9.69 35.41
C GLN A 2 -61.89 -9.77 34.19
N SER A 3 -60.93 -8.84 34.01
CA SER A 3 -59.55 -8.81 34.60
C SER A 3 -58.66 -9.93 34.05
N TRP A 4 -57.42 -10.06 34.53
CA TRP A 4 -56.35 -10.99 34.06
C TRP A 4 -55.30 -10.31 33.17
N TRP A 5 -54.60 -9.43 33.88
CA TRP A 5 -53.27 -8.89 33.67
C TRP A 5 -52.26 -9.76 34.42
N GLU A 6 -52.27 -11.07 34.18
CA GLU A 6 -51.27 -11.97 34.77
C GLU A 6 -49.94 -11.77 34.05
N ALA A 7 -49.08 -10.99 34.69
CA ALA A 7 -47.66 -10.94 34.40
C ALA A 7 -47.04 -12.30 34.73
N GLU A 8 -46.47 -12.98 33.73
CA GLU A 8 -45.49 -14.04 33.94
C GLU A 8 -44.06 -13.50 33.75
N PRO A 9 -43.07 -14.02 34.52
CA PRO A 9 -41.76 -13.41 34.67
C PRO A 9 -40.76 -13.83 33.58
N GLU A 10 -39.87 -12.89 33.27
CA GLU A 10 -38.71 -12.96 32.36
C GLU A 10 -37.88 -14.27 32.39
N ALA A 11 -37.60 -14.82 31.20
CA ALA A 11 -36.41 -15.65 30.93
C ALA A 11 -35.92 -15.53 29.46
N SER A 12 -35.06 -14.52 29.26
CA SER A 12 -33.94 -14.38 28.29
C SER A 12 -34.16 -14.53 26.77
N PRO A 13 -34.02 -13.43 26.01
CA PRO A 13 -33.54 -13.45 24.63
C PRO A 13 -32.03 -13.15 24.55
N THR A 14 -31.35 -14.00 23.77
CA THR A 14 -29.96 -13.93 23.27
C THR A 14 -29.53 -12.54 22.76
N PRO A 15 -28.22 -12.20 22.77
CA PRO A 15 -27.71 -10.84 22.54
C PRO A 15 -27.78 -10.46 21.05
N GLY A 16 -28.98 -10.17 20.57
CA GLY A 16 -29.23 -9.49 19.32
C GLY A 16 -29.02 -8.00 19.52
N LYS A 17 -28.08 -7.41 18.77
CA LYS A 17 -27.80 -5.97 18.76
C LYS A 17 -29.09 -5.19 18.51
N VAL A 18 -29.68 -4.66 19.57
CA VAL A 18 -30.74 -3.66 19.50
C VAL A 18 -30.11 -2.45 18.82
N LYS A 19 -30.43 -2.23 17.55
CA LYS A 19 -30.05 -1.00 16.87
C LYS A 19 -30.75 0.13 17.62
N ALA A 20 -29.98 0.83 18.44
CA ALA A 20 -30.40 2.07 19.09
C ALA A 20 -31.04 2.93 18.01
N LYS A 21 -32.36 3.14 18.12
CA LYS A 21 -33.08 4.10 17.28
C LYS A 21 -32.33 5.41 17.44
N LYS A 22 -31.63 5.84 16.40
CA LYS A 22 -30.97 7.15 16.38
C LYS A 22 -32.10 8.16 16.37
N VAL A 23 -32.54 8.56 17.56
CA VAL A 23 -33.41 9.71 17.75
C VAL A 23 -32.64 10.86 17.13
N VAL A 24 -33.11 11.32 15.98
CA VAL A 24 -32.67 12.59 15.41
C VAL A 24 -33.27 13.63 16.35
N ILE A 25 -32.57 13.90 17.44
CA ILE A 25 -32.89 15.01 18.31
C ILE A 25 -32.69 16.23 17.42
N MET A 26 -33.78 16.89 17.09
CA MET A 26 -33.76 18.11 16.31
C MET A 26 -33.24 19.19 17.25
N VAL A 27 -31.92 19.22 17.40
CA VAL A 27 -31.22 20.22 18.19
C VAL A 27 -31.33 21.54 17.44
N ASP A 28 -31.66 22.60 18.17
CA ASP A 28 -31.74 23.96 17.65
C ASP A 28 -30.44 24.30 16.86
N PRO A 29 -30.51 24.79 15.61
CA PRO A 29 -29.36 24.96 14.71
C PRO A 29 -28.20 25.79 15.28
N LEU A 30 -28.46 26.63 16.29
CA LEU A 30 -27.44 27.40 17.01
C LEU A 30 -26.62 26.54 17.99
N GLU A 31 -27.24 25.61 18.70
CA GLU A 31 -26.55 24.70 19.62
C GLU A 31 -25.79 23.59 18.89
N ALA A 32 -26.34 23.10 17.77
CA ALA A 32 -25.67 22.11 16.93
C ALA A 32 -24.30 22.62 16.43
N LYS A 33 -24.21 23.91 16.03
CA LYS A 33 -22.96 24.53 15.58
C LYS A 33 -21.92 24.65 16.69
N ARG A 34 -22.34 24.94 17.93
CA ARG A 34 -21.44 25.02 19.10
C ARG A 34 -20.85 23.65 19.47
N LEU A 35 -21.67 22.60 19.42
CA LEU A 35 -21.22 21.23 19.65
C LEU A 35 -20.25 20.75 18.55
N VAL A 36 -20.52 21.05 17.28
CA VAL A 36 -19.59 20.73 16.17
C VAL A 36 -18.26 21.46 16.32
N GLY A 37 -18.27 22.74 16.74
CA GLY A 37 -17.04 23.49 16.99
C GLY A 37 -16.16 22.84 18.06
N LYS A 38 -16.76 22.41 19.17
CA LYS A 38 -16.07 21.75 20.28
C LYS A 38 -15.52 20.37 19.87
N GLU A 39 -16.32 19.56 19.19
CA GLU A 39 -15.91 18.25 18.66
C GLU A 39 -14.78 18.39 17.61
N MET A 40 -14.84 19.43 16.79
CA MET A 40 -13.83 19.68 15.76
C MET A 40 -12.46 20.05 16.35
N GLU A 41 -12.42 20.74 17.49
CA GLU A 41 -11.17 21.00 18.22
C GLU A 41 -10.56 19.73 18.82
N GLU A 42 -11.39 18.88 19.45
CA GLU A 42 -10.94 17.60 19.99
C GLU A 42 -10.49 16.62 18.88
N ILE A 43 -11.15 16.60 17.72
CA ILE A 43 -10.77 15.79 16.56
C ILE A 43 -9.46 16.31 15.94
N LYS A 44 -9.27 17.63 15.87
CA LYS A 44 -8.05 18.25 15.34
C LYS A 44 -6.82 17.95 16.20
N GLY A 45 -6.99 17.92 17.53
CA GLY A 45 -5.95 17.53 18.48
C GLY A 45 -5.53 16.06 18.29
N ARG A 46 -6.50 15.14 18.28
CA ARG A 46 -6.28 13.70 18.08
C ARG A 46 -5.63 13.38 16.73
N GLY A 47 -6.08 14.02 15.65
CA GLY A 47 -5.53 13.82 14.31
C GLY A 47 -4.08 14.28 14.13
N LYS A 48 -3.67 15.39 14.79
CA LYS A 48 -2.27 15.85 14.77
C LYS A 48 -1.33 14.87 15.47
N GLN A 49 -1.78 14.27 16.58
CA GLN A 49 -0.97 13.32 17.32
C GLN A 49 -0.80 12.00 16.58
N GLN A 50 -1.83 11.54 15.86
CA GLN A 50 -1.73 10.38 14.98
C GLN A 50 -0.70 10.59 13.86
N ARG A 51 -0.72 11.74 13.21
CA ARG A 51 0.25 12.08 12.15
C ARG A 51 1.70 12.11 12.65
N ARG A 52 1.93 12.55 13.90
CA ARG A 52 3.27 12.53 14.50
C ARG A 52 3.78 11.10 14.69
N ARG A 53 2.91 10.19 15.17
CA ARG A 53 3.25 8.76 15.34
C ARG A 53 3.57 8.07 14.02
N GLU A 54 2.85 8.40 12.95
CA GLU A 54 3.12 7.85 11.62
C GLU A 54 4.49 8.30 11.10
N ILE A 55 4.85 9.58 11.30
CA ILE A 55 6.17 10.11 10.91
C ILE A 55 7.28 9.47 11.75
N GLU A 56 7.06 9.28 13.06
CA GLU A 56 8.01 8.60 13.95
C GLU A 56 8.21 7.14 13.53
N ALA A 57 7.14 6.42 13.18
CA ALA A 57 7.20 5.05 12.72
C ALA A 57 7.92 4.93 11.35
N ILE A 58 7.67 5.87 10.43
CA ILE A 58 8.35 5.91 9.13
C ILE A 58 9.85 6.17 9.34
N ASN A 59 10.21 7.18 10.13
CA ASN A 59 11.61 7.50 10.40
C ASN A 59 12.32 6.36 11.14
N GLY A 60 11.64 5.72 12.10
CA GLY A 60 12.13 4.53 12.77
C GLY A 60 12.36 3.36 11.83
N ALA A 61 11.45 3.12 10.87
CA ALA A 61 11.60 2.07 9.87
C ALA A 61 12.80 2.33 8.94
N TRP A 62 12.99 3.57 8.45
CA TRP A 62 14.17 3.95 7.67
C TRP A 62 15.47 3.74 8.45
N ALA A 63 15.49 4.07 9.75
CA ALA A 63 16.66 3.87 10.60
C ALA A 63 17.02 2.38 10.75
N ILE A 64 16.03 1.51 10.93
CA ILE A 64 16.24 0.05 11.03
C ILE A 64 16.78 -0.52 9.71
N ILE A 65 16.21 -0.10 8.57
CA ILE A 65 16.68 -0.53 7.25
C ILE A 65 18.14 -0.10 7.03
N GLY A 66 18.47 1.17 7.32
CA GLY A 66 19.83 1.68 7.21
C GLY A 66 20.82 0.96 8.12
N LEU A 67 20.42 0.67 9.36
CA LEU A 67 21.24 -0.07 10.33
C LEU A 67 21.52 -1.51 9.86
N LEU A 68 20.50 -2.21 9.37
CA LEU A 68 20.65 -3.57 8.85
C LEU A 68 21.60 -3.62 7.67
N ILE A 69 21.44 -2.71 6.71
CA ILE A 69 22.33 -2.61 5.54
C ILE A 69 23.76 -2.32 5.99
N GLY A 70 23.96 -1.34 6.89
CA GLY A 70 25.29 -0.99 7.40
C GLY A 70 26.00 -2.18 8.05
N LEU A 71 25.30 -2.93 8.89
CA LEU A 71 25.85 -4.10 9.60
C LEU A 71 26.21 -5.23 8.62
N VAL A 72 25.37 -5.50 7.62
CA VAL A 72 25.66 -6.51 6.58
C VAL A 72 26.92 -6.15 5.79
N ILE A 73 27.07 -4.88 5.40
CA ILE A 73 28.24 -4.45 4.62
C ILE A 73 29.50 -4.45 5.50
N GLU A 74 29.42 -4.02 6.76
CA GLU A 74 30.52 -4.09 7.71
C GLU A 74 30.96 -5.54 7.97
N ALA A 75 30.01 -6.47 8.16
CA ALA A 75 30.29 -7.89 8.33
C ALA A 75 30.94 -8.52 7.08
N GLN A 76 30.54 -8.10 5.87
CA GLN A 76 31.08 -8.63 4.62
C GLN A 76 32.48 -8.08 4.30
N THR A 77 32.74 -6.82 4.60
CA THR A 77 34.00 -6.15 4.20
C THR A 77 35.03 -6.04 5.33
N GLY A 78 34.62 -6.19 6.59
CA GLY A 78 35.48 -6.02 7.76
C GLY A 78 36.03 -4.60 7.95
N LYS A 79 35.48 -3.62 7.22
CA LYS A 79 35.90 -2.21 7.23
C LYS A 79 34.72 -1.36 7.70
N GLY A 80 34.97 -0.47 8.66
CA GLY A 80 33.93 0.42 9.19
C GLY A 80 33.30 1.31 8.11
N ILE A 81 32.08 1.77 8.35
CA ILE A 81 31.25 2.54 7.39
C ILE A 81 31.98 3.76 6.80
N VAL A 82 32.79 4.45 7.61
CA VAL A 82 33.56 5.65 7.19
C VAL A 82 34.64 5.31 6.17
N ALA A 83 35.31 4.16 6.34
CA ALA A 83 36.36 3.72 5.42
C ALA A 83 35.78 3.31 4.06
N GLN A 84 34.58 2.71 4.06
CA GLN A 84 33.85 2.39 2.83
C GLN A 84 33.42 3.67 2.11
N LEU A 85 32.83 4.63 2.84
CA LEU A 85 32.39 5.90 2.26
C LEU A 85 33.55 6.73 1.71
N ALA A 86 34.70 6.74 2.40
CA ALA A 86 35.92 7.38 1.91
C ALA A 86 36.47 6.71 0.64
N GLY A 87 36.39 5.37 0.55
CA GLY A 87 36.74 4.63 -0.66
C GLY A 87 35.85 4.96 -1.85
N TYR A 88 34.53 5.03 -1.63
CA TYR A 88 33.58 5.46 -2.68
C TYR A 88 33.76 6.93 -3.05
N TRP A 89 33.98 7.82 -2.07
CA TRP A 89 34.22 9.23 -2.32
C TRP A 89 35.50 9.45 -3.12
N SER A 90 36.58 8.73 -2.80
CA SER A 90 37.82 8.74 -3.59
C SER A 90 37.55 8.28 -5.03
N ALA A 91 36.79 7.21 -5.24
CA ALA A 91 36.43 6.74 -6.58
C ALA A 91 35.60 7.77 -7.37
N VAL A 92 34.69 8.49 -6.71
CA VAL A 92 33.90 9.57 -7.31
C VAL A 92 34.78 10.78 -7.63
N VAL A 93 35.68 11.19 -6.74
CA VAL A 93 36.61 12.31 -7.01
C VAL A 93 37.54 11.96 -8.17
N HIS A 94 38.01 10.71 -8.28
CA HIS A 94 38.81 10.25 -9.41
C HIS A 94 38.05 10.21 -10.74
N LEU A 95 36.71 10.19 -10.72
CA LEU A 95 35.88 10.31 -11.92
C LEU A 95 35.85 11.74 -12.47
N PHE A 96 35.94 12.76 -11.60
CA PHE A 96 35.78 14.18 -11.96
C PHE A 96 37.09 14.98 -11.96
N ILE A 97 38.11 14.52 -11.24
CA ILE A 97 39.46 15.09 -11.24
C ILE A 97 40.41 13.94 -11.57
N PRO A 98 40.78 13.76 -12.85
CA PRO A 98 41.86 12.85 -13.20
C PRO A 98 43.16 13.47 -12.70
N SER A 99 43.58 13.15 -11.47
CA SER A 99 44.92 13.51 -11.00
C SER A 99 45.95 12.86 -11.91
N THR A 100 46.61 13.70 -12.70
CA THR A 100 47.80 13.35 -13.47
C THR A 100 48.93 13.07 -12.50
N GLN A 101 49.12 11.83 -12.07
CA GLN A 101 50.42 11.37 -11.59
C GLN A 101 50.77 10.03 -12.19
N ASN A 102 51.75 10.10 -13.10
CA ASN A 102 52.56 9.05 -13.67
C ASN A 102 51.83 8.00 -14.52
N LEU A 103 51.89 8.25 -15.82
CA LEU A 103 51.77 7.21 -16.83
C LEU A 103 53.06 6.37 -16.81
N PRO A 104 52.97 5.05 -16.55
CA PRO A 104 53.72 4.11 -17.36
C PRO A 104 52.68 3.38 -18.23
N GLN A 105 52.72 3.71 -19.51
CA GLN A 105 52.16 2.97 -20.64
C GLN A 105 50.93 2.11 -20.34
N LEU A 106 49.77 2.76 -20.17
CA LEU A 106 48.50 2.03 -20.15
C LEU A 106 48.08 1.76 -21.60
N THR A 107 48.38 0.53 -22.03
CA THR A 107 47.85 -0.16 -23.20
C THR A 107 46.36 0.15 -23.43
N LYS A 108 45.86 0.00 -24.66
CA LYS A 108 44.49 0.28 -25.16
C LYS A 108 43.31 -0.41 -24.42
N THR A 109 43.52 -0.90 -23.21
CA THR A 109 42.59 -1.63 -22.34
C THR A 109 41.68 -0.79 -21.43
N PRO A 110 41.91 0.49 -21.05
CA PRO A 110 41.02 1.16 -20.09
C PRO A 110 39.72 1.66 -20.74
N LEU A 111 39.76 2.01 -22.04
CA LEU A 111 38.58 2.55 -22.73
C LEU A 111 37.53 1.45 -22.98
N ILE A 112 37.96 0.22 -23.25
CA ILE A 112 37.09 -0.95 -23.41
C ILE A 112 36.46 -1.35 -22.07
N VAL A 113 37.22 -1.29 -20.97
CA VAL A 113 36.71 -1.62 -19.64
C VAL A 113 35.70 -0.55 -19.18
N LEU A 114 36.00 0.73 -19.39
CA LEU A 114 35.09 1.81 -19.04
C LEU A 114 33.81 1.79 -19.89
N LEU A 115 33.93 1.52 -21.19
CA LEU A 115 32.77 1.36 -22.07
C LEU A 115 31.93 0.15 -21.67
N SER A 116 32.57 -0.96 -21.27
CA SER A 116 31.88 -2.16 -20.79
C SER A 116 31.10 -1.92 -19.49
N ILE A 117 31.69 -1.17 -18.53
CA ILE A 117 31.02 -0.82 -17.28
C ILE A 117 29.82 0.12 -17.56
N HIS A 118 29.99 1.11 -18.43
CA HIS A 118 28.90 2.02 -18.79
C HIS A 118 27.77 1.30 -19.55
N LEU A 119 28.12 0.37 -20.44
CA LEU A 119 27.14 -0.44 -21.18
C LEU A 119 26.43 -1.46 -20.26
N PHE A 120 27.15 -2.05 -19.31
CA PHE A 120 26.57 -2.96 -18.32
C PHE A 120 25.64 -2.23 -17.35
N TYR A 121 26.05 -1.07 -16.84
CA TYR A 121 25.24 -0.25 -15.94
C TYR A 121 23.96 0.26 -16.62
N SER A 122 24.05 0.74 -17.87
CA SER A 122 22.87 1.18 -18.61
C SER A 122 21.92 0.04 -18.98
N LYS A 123 22.43 -1.17 -19.25
CA LYS A 123 21.63 -2.37 -19.47
C LYS A 123 20.92 -2.82 -18.19
N ALA A 124 21.65 -2.90 -17.07
CA ALA A 124 21.08 -3.25 -15.77
C ALA A 124 20.03 -2.24 -15.30
N LEU A 125 20.25 -0.94 -15.57
CA LEU A 125 19.29 0.13 -15.27
C LEU A 125 18.03 0.01 -16.13
N ARG A 126 18.16 -0.36 -17.42
CA ARG A 126 17.03 -0.64 -18.30
C ARG A 126 16.24 -1.88 -17.87
N GLU A 127 16.92 -2.95 -17.46
CA GLU A 127 16.27 -4.17 -16.95
C GLU A 127 15.53 -3.92 -15.64
N ALA A 128 16.11 -3.14 -14.72
CA ALA A 128 15.46 -2.74 -13.48
C ALA A 128 14.25 -1.81 -13.71
N LEU A 129 14.33 -0.89 -14.68
CA LEU A 129 13.21 -0.04 -15.08
C LEU A 129 12.11 -0.83 -15.80
N ALA A 130 12.47 -1.82 -16.63
CA ALA A 130 11.51 -2.70 -17.30
C ALA A 130 10.73 -3.60 -16.31
N GLN A 131 11.31 -3.92 -15.15
CA GLN A 131 10.61 -4.63 -14.08
C GLN A 131 9.64 -3.72 -13.30
N SER A 132 9.84 -2.40 -13.30
CA SER A 132 8.99 -1.44 -12.59
C SER A 132 7.67 -1.12 -13.30
N GLU A 133 7.53 -1.42 -14.59
CA GLU A 133 6.27 -1.30 -15.34
C GLU A 133 5.42 -2.58 -15.30
N SER A 134 5.35 -3.23 -14.13
CA SER A 134 4.59 -4.46 -13.94
C SER A 134 3.48 -4.25 -12.93
N HIS A 135 2.51 -3.42 -13.31
CA HIS A 135 1.17 -3.50 -12.72
C HIS A 135 0.49 -4.88 -12.96
N ASP A 136 1.16 -5.80 -13.67
CA ASP A 136 0.77 -7.20 -13.91
C ASP A 136 1.53 -8.25 -13.06
N LEU A 137 2.58 -7.90 -12.30
CA LEU A 137 3.37 -8.91 -11.56
C LEU A 137 2.70 -9.44 -10.28
N HIS A 138 1.59 -8.85 -9.84
CA HIS A 138 0.86 -9.35 -8.67
C HIS A 138 -0.03 -10.57 -8.97
N ASN A 139 -0.04 -11.06 -10.22
CA ASN A 139 -0.90 -12.16 -10.68
C ASN A 139 -0.17 -13.50 -10.87
N THR A 140 1.15 -13.56 -10.67
CA THR A 140 1.96 -14.79 -10.88
C THR A 140 2.25 -15.59 -9.60
N ILE A 141 1.82 -15.11 -8.43
CA ILE A 141 2.11 -15.74 -7.13
C ILE A 141 1.04 -16.76 -6.69
N SER A 142 -0.12 -16.81 -7.34
CA SER A 142 -1.19 -17.78 -7.03
C SER A 142 -1.38 -18.79 -8.16
N PRO A 143 -1.59 -20.10 -7.85
CA PRO A 143 -1.84 -21.12 -8.89
C PRO A 143 -3.20 -20.95 -9.57
N MET A 144 -3.97 -19.93 -9.19
CA MET A 144 -5.28 -19.64 -9.76
C MET A 144 -5.15 -18.68 -10.93
N ARG A 145 -5.58 -19.15 -12.11
CA ARG A 145 -5.67 -18.33 -13.32
C ARG A 145 -7.00 -17.57 -13.33
N PRO A 146 -7.02 -16.24 -13.51
CA PRO A 146 -8.27 -15.49 -13.59
C PRO A 146 -9.05 -15.86 -14.85
N ILE A 147 -10.36 -16.11 -14.68
CA ILE A 147 -11.29 -16.52 -15.76
C ILE A 147 -12.07 -15.34 -16.36
N GLY A 148 -12.02 -14.17 -15.72
CA GLY A 148 -12.77 -12.99 -16.10
C GLY A 148 -12.48 -11.79 -15.21
N THR A 149 -13.10 -10.66 -15.52
CA THR A 149 -12.96 -9.39 -14.80
C THR A 149 -14.31 -8.85 -14.39
N VAL A 150 -14.39 -8.26 -13.20
CA VAL A 150 -15.63 -7.61 -12.71
C VAL A 150 -15.55 -6.12 -13.01
N GLN A 151 -16.50 -5.63 -13.81
CA GLN A 151 -16.75 -4.20 -13.98
C GLN A 151 -17.78 -3.72 -12.97
N SER A 152 -17.41 -2.76 -12.14
CA SER A 152 -18.24 -2.21 -11.07
C SER A 152 -18.29 -0.68 -11.18
N CYS A 153 -19.37 -0.08 -10.68
CA CYS A 153 -19.47 1.37 -10.57
C CYS A 153 -18.55 1.98 -9.48
N PHE A 154 -17.87 1.16 -8.68
CA PHE A 154 -16.95 1.60 -7.63
C PHE A 154 -15.49 1.51 -8.07
N SER A 155 -14.80 2.66 -8.10
CA SER A 155 -13.39 2.75 -8.49
C SER A 155 -12.40 2.46 -7.35
N THR A 156 -12.85 2.54 -6.08
CA THR A 156 -11.99 2.36 -4.90
C THR A 156 -12.70 1.57 -3.80
N ARG A 157 -11.92 0.89 -2.96
CA ARG A 157 -12.43 0.09 -1.82
C ARG A 157 -13.25 0.90 -0.81
N ASN A 158 -12.89 2.17 -0.60
CA ASN A 158 -13.60 3.02 0.37
C ASN A 158 -14.93 3.58 -0.17
N GLY A 159 -15.17 3.46 -1.48
CA GLY A 159 -16.41 3.90 -2.13
C GLY A 159 -17.52 2.85 -2.15
N THR A 160 -17.23 1.59 -1.84
CA THR A 160 -18.24 0.52 -1.85
C THR A 160 -19.15 0.62 -0.62
N PRO A 161 -20.49 0.74 -0.79
CA PRO A 161 -21.43 0.77 0.31
C PRO A 161 -21.26 -0.44 1.21
N ARG A 162 -21.33 -0.23 2.53
CA ARG A 162 -21.24 -1.33 3.51
C ARG A 162 -22.41 -2.32 3.41
N GLN A 163 -23.47 -1.93 2.71
CA GLN A 163 -24.62 -2.79 2.40
C GLN A 163 -25.01 -2.57 0.93
N PRO A 164 -24.36 -3.29 -0.02
CA PRO A 164 -24.62 -3.12 -1.45
C PRO A 164 -26.07 -3.41 -1.84
N LEU A 165 -26.72 -4.36 -1.15
CA LEU A 165 -28.11 -4.76 -1.36
C LEU A 165 -29.13 -3.63 -1.15
N LEU A 166 -28.77 -2.57 -0.40
CA LEU A 166 -29.64 -1.42 -0.18
C LEU A 166 -29.52 -0.37 -1.29
N VAL A 167 -28.50 -0.46 -2.14
CA VAL A 167 -28.19 0.54 -3.16
C VAL A 167 -28.48 -0.07 -4.53
N SER A 168 -29.65 0.21 -5.09
CA SER A 168 -30.10 -0.33 -6.39
C SER A 168 -29.18 0.04 -7.57
N LEU A 169 -28.42 1.13 -7.44
CA LEU A 169 -27.41 1.58 -8.42
C LEU A 169 -26.06 0.84 -8.28
N ALA A 170 -25.84 0.08 -7.21
CA ALA A 170 -24.63 -0.68 -6.95
C ALA A 170 -24.60 -1.99 -7.78
N ARG A 171 -24.58 -1.86 -9.11
CA ARG A 171 -24.51 -2.99 -10.03
C ARG A 171 -23.08 -3.25 -10.48
N ALA A 172 -22.77 -4.53 -10.69
CA ALA A 172 -21.52 -4.99 -11.26
C ALA A 172 -21.79 -6.03 -12.36
N CYS A 173 -20.95 -6.05 -13.38
CA CYS A 173 -20.99 -6.99 -14.50
C CYS A 173 -19.71 -7.82 -14.50
N LEU A 174 -19.85 -9.15 -14.54
CA LEU A 174 -18.71 -10.06 -14.69
C LEU A 174 -18.52 -10.38 -16.17
N ILE A 175 -17.31 -10.11 -16.69
CA ILE A 175 -16.94 -10.36 -18.08
C ILE A 175 -15.96 -11.51 -18.11
N PHE A 176 -16.36 -12.62 -18.73
CA PHE A 176 -15.50 -13.79 -18.88
C PHE A 176 -14.56 -13.66 -20.08
N ASN A 177 -13.38 -14.27 -19.98
CA ASN A 177 -12.49 -14.43 -21.13
C ASN A 177 -12.98 -15.62 -21.98
N PRO A 178 -13.45 -15.39 -23.22
CA PRO A 178 -14.02 -16.45 -24.05
C PRO A 178 -13.00 -17.53 -24.44
N ALA A 179 -11.70 -17.23 -24.37
CA ALA A 179 -10.65 -18.21 -24.61
C ALA A 179 -10.46 -19.18 -23.42
N LEU A 180 -10.95 -18.84 -22.23
CA LEU A 180 -10.82 -19.64 -21.01
C LEU A 180 -12.14 -20.27 -20.56
N VAL A 181 -13.27 -19.60 -20.81
CA VAL A 181 -14.60 -20.06 -20.40
C VAL A 181 -15.46 -20.26 -21.65
N PRO A 182 -15.69 -21.52 -22.08
CA PRO A 182 -16.60 -21.83 -23.17
C PRO A 182 -18.05 -21.46 -22.82
N HIS A 183 -18.84 -21.04 -23.82
CA HIS A 183 -20.25 -20.68 -23.63
C HIS A 183 -21.11 -21.78 -22.99
N ALA A 184 -20.81 -23.05 -23.26
CA ALA A 184 -21.48 -24.19 -22.63
C ALA A 184 -21.31 -24.22 -21.10
N SER A 185 -20.25 -23.60 -20.57
CA SER A 185 -20.02 -23.51 -19.11
C SER A 185 -20.92 -22.48 -18.43
N LEU A 186 -21.62 -21.65 -19.20
CA LEU A 186 -22.52 -20.60 -18.72
C LEU A 186 -24.00 -20.97 -18.95
N GLU A 187 -24.27 -22.13 -19.52
CA GLU A 187 -25.63 -22.65 -19.70
C GLU A 187 -26.25 -22.94 -18.32
N GLY A 188 -27.51 -22.53 -18.11
CA GLY A 188 -28.22 -22.68 -16.83
C GLY A 188 -27.90 -21.64 -15.75
N LEU A 189 -26.99 -20.69 -15.98
CA LEU A 189 -26.66 -19.65 -14.98
C LEU A 189 -27.80 -18.62 -14.76
N GLY A 190 -28.70 -18.50 -15.73
CA GLY A 190 -29.81 -17.53 -15.70
C GLY A 190 -31.16 -18.11 -15.27
N GLU A 191 -31.21 -19.40 -14.93
CA GLU A 191 -32.40 -20.11 -14.44
C GLU A 191 -32.46 -20.08 -12.90
#